data_AF-A0A6P0P144-F1
#
_entry.id   AF-A0A6P0P144-F1
#
_cell.length_a   1.000
_cell.length_b   1.000
_cell.length_c   1.000
_cell.angle_alpha   90.00
_cell.angle_beta   90.00
_cell.angle_gamma   90.00
#
_symmetry.space_group_name_H-M   'P 1'
#
loop_
_entity.id
_entity.type
_entity.pdbx_description
1 polymer ?
#
loop_
_entity_poly.entity_id
_entity_poly.type
_entity_poly.pdbx_seq_one_letter_code
_entity_poly.pdbx_strand_id
1 'polypeptide(L)' 'MLVIANLINLIDIEVVIVGGGVTNAGELFLAPLQAVVTQETANIPSRTVSILPSRLGDNAGVMGAIALAQQKQSTFFS' A
#
# COMPACT_ATOMS: atom_id res chain seq x y z
N MET A 1 0.55 -2.00 13.20
CA MET A 1 1.74 -2.34 12.40
C MET A 1 1.89 -3.85 12.22
N LEU A 2 1.76 -4.67 13.28
CA LEU A 2 1.83 -6.13 13.19
C LEU A 2 0.88 -6.78 12.16
N VAL A 3 -0.36 -6.27 12.05
CA VAL A 3 -1.34 -6.76 11.06
C VAL A 3 -0.80 -6.62 9.63
N ILE A 4 -0.08 -5.54 9.33
CA ILE A 4 0.47 -5.29 8.00
C ILE A 4 1.57 -6.33 7.69
N ALA A 5 2.46 -6.59 8.64
CA ALA A 5 3.50 -7.61 8.50
C ALA A 5 2.91 -9.02 8.30
N ASN A 6 1.87 -9.36 9.05
CA ASN A 6 1.19 -10.65 8.88
C ASN A 6 0.56 -10.79 7.50
N LEU A 7 -0.10 -9.74 6.99
CA LEU A 7 -0.67 -9.74 5.65
C LEU A 7 0.41 -9.87 4.58
N ILE A 8 1.53 -9.14 4.74
CA ILE A 8 2.68 -9.26 3.84
C ILE A 8 3.15 -10.70 3.73
N ASN A 9 3.29 -11.38 4.87
CA ASN A 9 3.76 -12.77 4.89
C ASN A 9 2.70 -13.75 4.36
N LEU A 10 1.41 -13.50 4.60
CA LEU A 10 0.33 -14.43 4.25
C LEU A 10 -0.02 -14.42 2.75
N ILE A 11 -0.03 -13.24 2.13
CA ILE A 11 -0.50 -13.07 0.74
C ILE A 11 0.58 -12.52 -0.20
N ASP A 12 1.84 -12.63 0.21
CA ASP A 12 3.01 -12.29 -0.59
C ASP A 12 3.04 -10.82 -1.09
N ILE A 13 2.74 -9.85 -0.22
CA ILE A 13 2.71 -8.42 -0.61
C ILE A 13 4.13 -7.89 -0.82
N GLU A 14 4.32 -7.13 -1.90
CA GLU A 14 5.57 -6.42 -2.22
C GLU A 14 5.48 -4.91 -1.94
N VAL A 15 4.28 -4.32 -2.02
CA VAL A 15 4.06 -2.88 -1.85
C VAL A 15 2.85 -2.61 -0.95
N VAL A 16 3.03 -1.76 0.05
CA VAL A 16 1.98 -1.27 0.94
C VAL A 16 1.82 0.24 0.72
N ILE A 17 0.65 0.66 0.25
CA ILE A 17 0.31 2.08 0.16
C ILE A 17 -0.52 2.46 1.38
N VAL A 18 -0.06 3.47 2.14
CA VAL A 18 -0.80 3.98 3.31
C VAL A 18 -1.45 5.31 2.95
N GLY A 19 -2.71 5.51 3.35
CA GLY A 19 -3.43 6.76 3.15
C GLY A 19 -4.19 7.21 4.40
N GLY A 20 -4.96 8.29 4.26
CA GLY A 20 -5.71 8.92 5.35
C GLY A 20 -4.87 9.94 6.14
N GLY A 21 -5.51 10.65 7.07
CA GLY A 21 -4.87 11.79 7.77
C GLY A 21 -3.58 11.46 8.54
N VAL A 22 -3.38 10.19 8.91
CA VAL A 22 -2.16 9.75 9.62
C VAL A 22 -0.90 9.87 8.76
N THR A 23 -1.02 9.80 7.43
CA THR A 23 0.16 9.93 6.55
C THR A 23 0.67 11.36 6.47
N ASN A 24 -0.07 12.35 6.97
CA ASN A 24 0.39 13.74 7.07
C ASN A 24 1.54 13.90 8.08
N ALA A 25 1.76 12.92 8.97
CA ALA A 25 2.93 12.87 9.84
C ALA A 25 4.24 12.53 9.10
N GLY A 26 4.15 12.12 7.82
CA GLY A 26 5.30 11.81 6.98
C GLY A 26 6.21 10.75 7.59
N GLU A 27 7.51 11.02 7.61
CA GLU A 27 8.55 10.12 8.13
C GLU A 27 8.36 9.75 9.60
N LEU A 28 7.73 10.62 10.42
CA LEU A 28 7.45 10.32 11.83
C LEU A 28 6.54 9.09 12.00
N PHE A 29 5.72 8.80 10.98
CA PHE A 29 4.87 7.60 10.94
C PHE A 29 5.43 6.52 10.00
N LEU A 30 5.95 6.91 8.82
CA LEU A 30 6.42 5.96 7.82
C LEU A 30 7.68 5.20 8.27
N ALA A 31 8.65 5.88 8.88
CA ALA A 31 9.87 5.25 9.35
C ALA A 31 9.64 4.15 10.42
N PRO A 32 8.87 4.38 11.50
CA PRO A 32 8.59 3.32 12.46
C PRO A 32 7.75 2.19 11.86
N LEU A 33 6.83 2.49 10.93
CA LEU A 33 6.08 1.45 10.21
C LEU A 33 7.02 0.56 9.38
N GLN A 34 7.95 1.17 8.62
CA GLN A 34 8.94 0.45 7.84
C GLN A 34 9.84 -0.41 8.74
N ALA A 35 10.30 0.13 9.87
CA ALA A 35 11.15 -0.61 10.81
C ALA A 35 10.45 -1.87 11.36
N VAL A 36 9.19 -1.74 11.81
CA VAL A 36 8.41 -2.88 12.31
C VAL A 36 8.16 -3.90 11.22
N VAL A 37 7.76 -3.47 10.02
CA VAL A 37 7.53 -4.40 8.90
C VAL A 37 8.81 -5.13 8.53
N THR A 38 9.93 -4.43 8.38
CA THR A 38 11.22 -5.04 8.05
C THR A 38 11.67 -6.02 9.12
N GLN A 39 11.47 -5.72 10.41
CA GLN A 39 11.79 -6.64 11.50
C GLN A 39 10.96 -7.94 11.42
N GLU A 40 9.65 -7.81 11.21
CA GLU A 40 8.72 -8.94 11.17
C GLU A 40 8.83 -9.78 9.87
N THR A 41 9.40 -9.21 8.80
CA THR A 41 9.61 -9.90 7.52
C THR A 41 11.06 -10.33 7.28
N ALA A 42 11.97 -10.07 8.23
CA ALA A 42 13.42 -10.28 8.08
C ALA A 42 13.83 -11.74 7.80
N ASN A 43 12.98 -12.71 8.14
CA ASN A 43 13.25 -14.13 7.93
C ASN A 43 13.17 -14.57 6.45
N ILE A 44 12.85 -13.65 5.53
CA ILE A 44 12.76 -13.91 4.08
C ILE A 44 13.82 -13.06 3.36
N PRO A 45 15.04 -13.60 3.12
CA PRO A 45 16.22 -12.82 2.71
C PRO A 45 16.10 -12.04 1.39
N SER A 46 15.23 -12.46 0.47
CA SER A 46 15.01 -11.83 -0.83
C SER A 46 13.85 -10.83 -0.83
N ARG A 47 13.14 -10.66 0.29
CA ARG A 47 11.88 -9.92 0.34
C ARG A 47 12.11 -8.47 0.75
N THR A 48 11.95 -7.55 -0.20
CA THR A 48 11.92 -6.11 0.07
C THR A 48 10.49 -5.61 -0.07
N VAL A 49 9.91 -5.13 1.04
CA VAL A 49 8.57 -4.53 1.03
C VAL A 49 8.70 -3.03 1.00
N SER A 50 8.07 -2.41 0.00
CA SER A 50 8.02 -0.95 -0.13
C SER A 50 6.80 -0.39 0.56
N ILE A 51 6.99 0.53 1.52
CA ILE A 51 5.89 1.26 2.16
C ILE A 51 5.87 2.69 1.65
N LEU A 52 4.76 3.07 1.00
CA LEU A 52 4.64 4.34 0.29
C LEU A 52 3.42 5.13 0.78
N PRO A 53 3.51 6.46 0.89
CA PRO A 53 2.32 7.28 1.12
C PRO A 53 1.44 7.33 -0.13
N SER A 54 0.12 7.37 0.07
CA SER A 54 -0.85 7.61 -0.99
C SER A 54 -0.64 9.00 -1.58
N ARG A 55 -0.50 9.05 -2.91
CA ARG A 55 -0.37 10.32 -3.65
C ARG A 55 -1.70 10.97 -4.01
N LEU A 56 -2.79 10.21 -3.90
CA LEU A 56 -4.12 10.67 -4.34
C LEU A 56 -4.92 11.30 -3.21
N GLY A 57 -4.50 11.11 -1.95
CA GLY A 57 -5.22 11.63 -0.78
C GLY A 57 -6.70 11.27 -0.84
N ASP A 58 -7.54 12.27 -0.57
CA ASP A 58 -9.00 12.13 -0.56
C ASP A 58 -9.60 11.81 -1.95
N ASN A 59 -8.85 12.07 -3.03
CA ASN A 59 -9.30 11.78 -4.40
C ASN A 59 -9.16 10.30 -4.78
N ALA A 60 -8.53 9.46 -3.96
CA ALA A 60 -8.29 8.05 -4.28
C ALA A 60 -9.58 7.29 -4.65
N GLY A 61 -10.68 7.57 -3.94
CA GLY A 61 -11.97 6.93 -4.22
C GLY A 61 -12.55 7.31 -5.58
N VAL A 62 -12.55 8.60 -5.92
CA VAL A 62 -13.06 9.11 -7.20
C VAL A 62 -12.18 8.61 -8.35
N MET A 63 -10.86 8.64 -8.19
CA MET A 63 -9.93 8.12 -9.20
C MET A 63 -10.12 6.62 -9.45
N GLY A 64 -10.38 5.84 -8.38
CA GLY A 64 -10.72 4.43 -8.51
C GLY A 64 -12.03 4.20 -9.29
N ALA A 65 -13.06 5.02 -9.05
CA ALA A 65 -14.31 4.94 -9.79
C ALA A 65 -14.13 5.25 -11.29
N ILE A 66 -13.34 6.28 -11.62
CA ILE A 66 -13.00 6.62 -13.01
C ILE A 66 -12.25 5.48 -13.68
N ALA A 67 -11.20 4.95 -13.03
CA ALA A 67 -10.41 3.84 -13.56
C ALA A 67 -11.27 2.60 -13.83
N LEU A 68 -12.19 2.28 -12.92
CA LEU A 68 -13.12 1.17 -13.09
C LEU A 68 -14.09 1.39 -14.26
N ALA A 69 -14.60 2.61 -14.43
CA ALA A 69 -15.47 2.95 -15.57
C ALA A 69 -14.74 2.80 -16.90
N GLN A 70 -13.47 3.26 -16.97
CA GLN A 70 -12.63 3.12 -18.16
C GLN A 70 -12.31 1.66 -18.50
N GLN A 71 -11.99 0.83 -17.50
CA GLN A 71 -11.75 -0.60 -17.69
C GLN A 71 -12.99 -1.34 -18.23
N LYS A 72 -14.19 -0.95 -17.77
CA LYS A 72 -15.43 -1.54 -18.29
C LYS A 72 -15.72 -1.13 -19.74
N GLN A 73 -15.38 0.09 -20.13
CA GLN A 73 -15.51 0.53 -21.51
C GLN A 73 -14.57 -0.24 -22.44
N SER A 74 -13.30 -0.41 -22.07
CA SER A 74 -12.34 -1.14 -22.91
C SER A 74 -12.70 -2.62 -23.07
N THR A 75 -13.31 -3.24 -22.05
CA THR A 75 -13.79 -4.64 -22.13
C THR A 75 -15.02 -4.79 -23.04
N PHE A 76 -15.79 -3.73 -23.27
CA PHE A 76 -16.98 -3.76 -24.14
C PHE A 76 -16.64 -3.58 -25.64
N PHE A 77 -15.46 -3.03 -25.95
CA PHE A 77 -14.97 -2.84 -27.31
C PHE A 77 -13.96 -3.94 -27.75
N SER A 78 -13.77 -4.98 -26.94
CA SER A 78 -13.01 -6.20 -27.27
C SER A 78 -13.92 -7.42 -27.34
#